data_AF-A0AA86SFM1-F1
#
_entry.id   AF-A0AA86SFM1-F1
#
_cell.length_a   1.000
_cell.length_b   1.000
_cell.length_c   1.000
_cell.angle_alpha   90.00
_cell.angle_beta   90.00
_cell.angle_gamma   90.00
#
_symmetry.space_group_name_H-M   'P 1'
#
loop_
_entity.id
_entity.type
_entity.pdbx_description
1 polymer ?
#
loop_
_entity_poly.entity_id
_entity_poly.type
_entity_poly.pdbx_seq_one_letter_code
_entity_poly.pdbx_strand_id
1 'polypeptide(L)'
;MMTMRTKQSFLWCVWILLCRPCVGTFVVEKNNLKISSPQSLKGIYECAIGNFGVPKYGGTMIGAVVYPKTNQNGCKPFDASLSSKPGTFPSFVLIDRGECFFTLKAWNAQKAGAAAILVADDRTEPLITMDTPEEGNGAGNDDYVEKINIPSALISKSLGDNIKHALASGEMVNVNLDWREALPHPDERVEYEFWTSSNDECGPKCESELNFVKGFKGAAQLLEQKGFAKFTPHYITWYCPEAFILSQQCKSQCINNGRYCAPDPELDYKRGYNGRDVVIQNLRQVCFFKVANESGKPWQWWDYVTDFSIRCPMKENKYTQDCSDQVIKSLGVDLKKVKDCIGDPNANVENPVLNAEQDAQASCQKQQYSRQSVQVSKRPLSHQFV
;
A
#
# COMPACT_ATOMS: atom_id res chain seq x y z
N MET A 1 -15.60 18.40 -55.14
CA MET A 1 -14.75 17.54 -54.29
C MET A 1 -13.93 18.38 -53.29
N MET A 2 -14.56 19.28 -52.53
CA MET A 2 -13.81 20.25 -51.69
C MET A 2 -14.51 20.65 -50.37
N THR A 3 -15.48 19.87 -49.88
CA THR A 3 -16.25 20.22 -48.67
C THR A 3 -16.20 19.18 -47.55
N MET A 4 -15.56 18.02 -47.75
CA MET A 4 -15.45 16.98 -46.70
C MET A 4 -14.12 16.98 -45.92
N ARG A 5 -13.06 17.59 -46.44
CA ARG A 5 -11.72 17.59 -45.78
C ARG A 5 -11.64 18.54 -44.58
N THR A 6 -12.40 19.63 -44.57
CA THR A 6 -12.31 20.68 -43.54
C THR A 6 -13.02 20.30 -42.24
N LYS A 7 -14.09 19.49 -42.30
CA LYS A 7 -14.81 19.02 -41.10
C LYS A 7 -14.05 17.93 -40.33
N GLN A 8 -13.31 17.06 -41.02
CA GLN A 8 -12.50 16.02 -40.36
C GLN A 8 -11.28 16.61 -39.63
N SER A 9 -10.61 17.63 -40.19
CA SER A 9 -9.51 18.30 -39.50
C SER A 9 -9.95 19.08 -38.26
N PHE A 10 -11.15 19.67 -38.27
CA PHE A 10 -11.66 20.40 -37.10
C PHE A 10 -12.04 19.45 -35.94
N LEU A 11 -12.61 18.28 -36.25
CA LEU A 11 -12.93 17.24 -35.27
C LEU A 11 -11.68 16.62 -34.64
N TRP A 12 -10.59 16.48 -35.39
CA TRP A 12 -9.30 15.99 -34.87
C TRP A 12 -8.60 17.02 -33.96
N CYS A 13 -8.65 18.32 -34.30
CA CYS A 13 -8.07 19.37 -33.46
C CYS A 13 -8.83 19.53 -32.12
N VAL A 14 -10.15 19.34 -32.10
CA VAL A 14 -10.95 19.38 -30.87
C VAL A 14 -10.68 18.17 -29.96
N TRP A 15 -10.40 16.99 -30.53
CA TRP A 15 -10.00 15.80 -29.77
C TRP A 15 -8.62 15.96 -29.10
N ILE A 16 -7.65 16.58 -29.78
CA ILE A 16 -6.31 16.84 -29.22
C ILE A 16 -6.35 17.91 -28.11
N LEU A 17 -7.27 18.89 -28.20
CA LEU A 17 -7.46 19.91 -27.16
C LEU A 17 -8.22 19.41 -25.91
N LEU A 18 -8.96 18.29 -26.02
CA LEU A 18 -9.68 17.65 -24.91
C LEU A 18 -8.89 16.54 -24.22
N CYS A 19 -7.85 16.01 -24.86
CA CYS A 19 -6.86 15.15 -24.20
C CYS A 19 -5.91 16.02 -23.38
N ARG A 20 -6.33 16.42 -22.17
CA ARG A 20 -5.36 16.83 -21.14
C ARG A 20 -4.41 15.65 -20.94
N PRO A 21 -3.09 15.80 -21.15
CA PRO A 21 -2.16 14.77 -20.72
C PRO A 21 -2.35 14.61 -19.21
N CYS A 22 -2.76 13.42 -18.80
CA CYS A 22 -2.82 13.07 -17.39
C CYS A 22 -1.36 12.94 -16.94
N VAL A 23 -0.76 14.07 -16.56
CA VAL A 23 0.56 14.07 -15.94
C VAL A 23 0.36 13.46 -14.56
N GLY A 24 0.74 12.20 -14.41
CA GLY A 24 0.81 11.57 -13.09
C GLY A 24 1.85 12.33 -12.27
N THR A 25 1.39 13.24 -11.40
CA THR A 25 2.26 13.88 -10.42
C THR A 25 2.47 12.89 -9.30
N PHE A 26 3.67 12.35 -9.22
CA PHE A 26 4.12 11.58 -8.07
C PHE A 26 4.21 12.53 -6.88
N VAL A 27 3.31 12.38 -5.91
CA VAL A 27 3.27 13.21 -4.71
C VAL A 27 4.33 12.67 -3.75
N VAL A 28 5.36 13.48 -3.50
CA VAL A 28 6.42 13.12 -2.55
C VAL A 28 5.94 13.44 -1.14
N GLU A 29 6.03 12.46 -0.25
CA GLU A 29 5.69 12.60 1.16
C GLU A 29 6.71 13.53 1.84
N LYS A 30 6.34 14.81 1.95
CA LYS A 30 7.16 15.84 2.59
C LYS A 30 7.01 15.74 4.09
N ASN A 31 8.12 15.54 4.79
CA ASN A 31 8.20 15.57 6.24
C ASN A 31 9.01 16.77 6.72
N ASN A 32 8.93 17.02 8.02
CA ASN A 32 9.61 18.14 8.65
C ASN A 32 10.96 17.69 9.25
N LEU A 33 12.04 18.27 8.74
CA LEU A 33 13.37 18.23 9.35
C LEU A 33 13.60 19.53 10.11
N LYS A 34 13.76 19.46 11.43
CA LYS A 34 14.00 20.66 12.25
C LYS A 34 15.47 20.77 12.65
N ILE A 35 16.15 21.83 12.22
CA ILE A 35 17.49 22.16 12.70
C ILE A 35 17.36 23.02 13.97
N SER A 36 17.96 22.58 15.06
CA SER A 36 17.93 23.28 16.36
C SER A 36 19.17 24.13 16.63
N SER A 37 20.29 23.80 15.98
CA SER A 37 21.59 24.50 16.06
C SER A 37 22.35 24.29 14.75
N PRO A 38 23.20 25.24 14.29
CA PRO A 38 23.45 26.58 14.86
C PRO A 38 22.28 27.55 14.65
N GLN A 39 22.29 28.70 15.32
CA GLN A 39 21.21 29.70 15.23
C GLN A 39 21.04 30.26 13.81
N SER A 40 22.12 30.29 13.02
CA SER A 40 22.13 30.70 11.60
C SER A 40 21.33 29.77 10.69
N LEU A 41 21.23 28.47 11.03
CA LEU A 41 20.52 27.45 10.27
C LEU A 41 19.26 26.95 10.98
N LYS A 42 18.89 27.56 12.11
CA LYS A 42 17.74 27.12 12.90
C LYS A 42 16.45 27.33 12.11
N GLY A 43 15.70 26.25 11.88
CA GLY A 43 14.51 26.29 11.05
C GLY A 43 13.84 24.94 10.89
N ILE A 44 12.70 24.94 10.21
CA ILE A 44 12.01 23.74 9.74
C ILE A 44 12.20 23.69 8.23
N TYR A 45 12.63 22.54 7.73
CA TYR A 45 12.91 22.30 6.32
C TYR A 45 12.14 21.08 5.84
N GLU A 46 11.76 21.10 4.56
CA GLU A 46 11.18 19.94 3.91
C GLU A 46 12.25 18.86 3.69
N CYS A 47 11.90 17.61 3.97
CA CYS A 47 12.68 16.44 3.59
C CYS A 47 11.75 15.33 3.04
N ALA A 48 12.30 14.44 2.23
CA ALA A 48 11.58 13.26 1.76
C ALA A 48 12.14 12.01 2.46
N ILE A 49 11.32 11.34 3.25
CA ILE A 49 11.75 10.16 4.00
C ILE A 49 11.71 8.93 3.08
N GLY A 50 12.75 8.10 3.14
CA GLY A 50 12.84 6.86 2.38
C GLY A 50 11.75 5.87 2.79
N ASN A 51 11.29 5.07 1.83
CA ASN A 51 10.33 3.99 2.09
C ASN A 51 10.98 2.73 2.72
N PHE A 52 12.26 2.81 3.07
CA PHE A 52 13.07 1.80 3.74
C PHE A 52 13.72 2.39 5.00
N GLY A 53 14.21 1.54 5.91
CA GLY A 53 15.00 2.00 7.06
C GLY A 53 14.25 2.61 8.23
N VAL A 54 13.04 3.14 8.03
CA VAL A 54 12.21 3.64 9.13
C VAL A 54 11.48 2.50 9.86
N PRO A 55 11.40 2.54 11.20
CA PRO A 55 10.55 1.61 11.94
C PRO A 55 9.10 1.70 11.45
N LYS A 56 8.37 0.58 11.48
CA LYS A 56 6.94 0.51 11.07
C LYS A 56 5.98 1.33 11.95
N TYR A 57 6.51 2.13 12.88
CA TYR A 57 5.78 3.02 13.78
C TYR A 57 6.37 4.43 13.72
N GLY A 58 5.51 5.45 13.82
CA GLY A 58 5.91 6.85 13.79
C GLY A 58 6.81 7.20 14.97
N GLY A 59 7.77 8.09 14.75
CA GLY A 59 8.75 8.46 15.77
C GLY A 59 9.49 9.75 15.46
N THR A 60 10.27 10.20 16.44
CA THR A 60 11.16 11.36 16.32
C THR A 60 12.54 10.99 16.83
N MET A 61 13.59 11.45 16.16
CA MET A 61 14.96 11.26 16.63
C MET A 61 15.75 12.55 16.53
N ILE A 62 16.43 12.90 17.61
CA ILE A 62 17.36 14.02 17.67
C ILE A 62 18.78 13.48 17.49
N GLY A 63 19.56 14.07 16.60
CA GLY A 63 20.94 13.69 16.33
C GLY A 63 21.81 14.88 15.94
N ALA A 64 23.13 14.67 16.00
CA ALA A 64 24.13 15.61 15.52
C ALA A 64 24.61 15.18 14.13
N VAL A 65 24.70 16.14 13.21
CA VAL A 65 25.08 15.85 11.82
C VAL A 65 26.59 15.68 11.71
N VAL A 66 27.01 14.62 11.04
CA VAL A 66 28.41 14.34 10.70
C VAL A 66 28.54 14.24 9.19
N TYR A 67 29.47 15.01 8.62
CA TYR A 67 29.83 14.93 7.21
C TYR A 67 31.19 14.21 7.06
N PRO A 68 31.24 13.02 6.45
CA PRO A 68 32.49 12.28 6.29
C PRO A 68 33.54 13.03 5.47
N LYS A 69 34.82 12.91 5.84
CA LYS A 69 35.94 13.48 5.08
C LYS A 69 36.24 12.71 3.78
N THR A 70 35.94 11.42 3.77
CA THR A 70 36.11 10.51 2.64
C THR A 70 34.81 9.75 2.40
N ASN A 71 34.63 9.21 1.19
CA ASN A 71 33.42 8.45 0.82
C ASN A 71 32.12 9.26 1.04
N GLN A 72 32.13 10.53 0.64
CA GLN A 72 31.00 11.47 0.83
C GLN A 72 29.74 11.05 0.08
N ASN A 73 29.86 10.18 -0.92
CA ASN A 73 28.73 9.58 -1.63
C ASN A 73 28.21 8.28 -0.97
N GLY A 74 28.88 7.73 0.05
CA GLY A 74 28.43 6.53 0.77
C GLY A 74 28.32 5.26 -0.07
N CYS A 75 28.94 5.22 -1.26
CA CYS A 75 28.81 4.08 -2.17
C CYS A 75 29.74 2.90 -1.81
N LYS A 76 30.72 3.14 -0.95
CA LYS A 76 31.62 2.11 -0.39
C LYS A 76 31.37 1.94 1.11
N PRO A 77 31.77 0.82 1.73
CA PRO A 77 31.83 0.71 3.18
C PRO A 77 32.71 1.82 3.78
N PHE A 78 32.33 2.37 4.93
CA PHE A 78 33.15 3.36 5.63
C PHE A 78 34.18 2.68 6.51
N ASP A 79 35.45 3.07 6.37
CA ASP A 79 36.55 2.56 7.22
C ASP A 79 36.51 3.14 8.64
N ALA A 80 35.99 4.37 8.78
CA ALA A 80 35.85 5.04 10.07
C ALA A 80 34.47 4.79 10.68
N SER A 81 34.42 4.59 12.00
CA SER A 81 33.15 4.50 12.71
C SER A 81 32.42 5.84 12.67
N LEU A 82 31.15 5.77 12.27
CA LEU A 82 30.20 6.87 12.29
C LEU A 82 29.31 6.82 13.55
N SER A 83 29.64 5.95 14.51
CA SER A 83 28.91 5.84 15.77
C SER A 83 29.19 7.02 16.71
N SER A 84 28.14 7.45 17.41
CA SER A 84 28.26 8.42 18.50
C SER A 84 28.85 7.77 19.74
N LYS A 85 29.65 8.51 20.51
CA LYS A 85 30.13 8.03 21.81
C LYS A 85 28.97 7.94 22.81
N PRO A 86 29.00 7.00 23.77
CA PRO A 86 28.01 6.97 24.84
C PRO A 86 27.91 8.33 25.55
N GLY A 87 26.68 8.85 25.70
CA GLY A 87 26.42 10.16 26.30
C GLY A 87 26.39 11.35 25.34
N THR A 88 26.66 11.16 24.03
CA THR A 88 26.47 12.21 23.01
C THR A 88 25.19 11.97 22.20
N PHE A 89 24.78 12.98 21.41
CA PHE A 89 23.70 12.79 20.44
C PHE A 89 24.05 11.67 19.44
N PRO A 90 23.05 10.88 19.00
CA PRO A 90 23.20 9.97 17.89
C PRO A 90 23.75 10.66 16.63
N SER A 91 24.56 9.94 15.86
CA SER A 91 25.21 10.48 14.66
C SER A 91 24.30 10.38 13.44
N PHE A 92 23.98 11.52 12.84
CA PHE A 92 23.22 11.62 11.59
C PHE A 92 24.20 11.89 10.46
N VAL A 93 24.38 10.94 9.55
CA VAL A 93 25.41 11.06 8.52
C VAL A 93 24.87 11.79 7.32
N LEU A 94 25.50 12.90 6.94
CA LEU A 94 25.21 13.62 5.71
C LEU A 94 26.01 13.01 4.55
N ILE A 95 25.31 12.63 3.47
CA ILE A 95 25.88 11.98 2.28
C ILE A 95 25.36 12.65 1.01
N ASP A 96 26.18 12.67 -0.03
CA ASP A 96 25.83 13.25 -1.32
C ASP A 96 25.12 12.25 -2.23
N ARG A 97 24.07 12.71 -2.90
CA ARG A 97 23.38 11.98 -3.96
C ARG A 97 24.33 11.77 -5.14
N GLY A 98 24.21 10.60 -5.79
CA GLY A 98 25.00 10.23 -6.98
C GLY A 98 25.68 8.86 -6.84
N GLU A 99 26.20 8.35 -7.96
CA GLU A 99 26.98 7.11 -8.13
C GLU A 99 26.30 5.77 -7.79
N CYS A 100 25.46 5.70 -6.76
CA CYS A 100 24.81 4.48 -6.31
C CYS A 100 23.42 4.73 -5.70
N PHE A 101 22.66 3.65 -5.48
CA PHE A 101 21.31 3.69 -4.92
C PHE A 101 21.26 4.18 -3.47
N PHE A 102 20.13 4.79 -3.09
CA PHE A 102 19.90 5.30 -1.73
C PHE A 102 19.97 4.20 -0.66
N THR A 103 19.46 3.01 -0.97
CA THR A 103 19.51 1.84 -0.08
C THR A 103 20.95 1.42 0.24
N LEU A 104 21.84 1.42 -0.75
CA LEU A 104 23.25 1.09 -0.55
C LEU A 104 23.95 2.12 0.34
N LYS A 105 23.66 3.41 0.15
CA LYS A 105 24.18 4.48 1.01
C LYS A 105 23.75 4.29 2.46
N ALA A 106 22.46 4.03 2.68
CA ALA A 106 21.90 3.79 4.00
C ALA A 106 22.47 2.53 4.65
N TRP A 107 22.64 1.44 3.89
CA TRP A 107 23.27 0.22 4.36
C TRP A 107 24.71 0.41 4.82
N ASN A 108 25.52 1.10 4.01
CA ASN A 108 26.93 1.37 4.36
C ASN A 108 27.03 2.28 5.58
N ALA A 109 26.19 3.32 5.67
CA ALA A 109 26.14 4.21 6.83
C ALA A 109 25.71 3.46 8.10
N GLN A 110 24.70 2.59 8.01
CA GLN A 110 24.25 1.75 9.11
C GLN A 110 25.36 0.83 9.61
N LYS A 111 26.08 0.17 8.69
CA LYS A 111 27.22 -0.70 9.05
C LYS A 111 28.34 0.05 9.77
N ALA A 112 28.50 1.33 9.46
CA ALA A 112 29.45 2.20 10.14
C ALA A 112 28.97 2.72 11.51
N GLY A 113 27.72 2.45 11.89
CA GLY A 113 27.12 2.84 13.17
C GLY A 113 26.37 4.17 13.16
N ALA A 114 25.99 4.68 11.98
CA ALA A 114 25.09 5.82 11.87
C ALA A 114 23.72 5.51 12.51
N ALA A 115 23.10 6.51 13.12
CA ALA A 115 21.75 6.39 13.66
C ALA A 115 20.66 6.81 12.65
N ALA A 116 21.00 7.71 11.73
CA ALA A 116 20.18 8.11 10.59
C ALA A 116 21.08 8.60 9.45
N ILE A 117 20.53 8.66 8.24
CA ILE A 117 21.21 9.22 7.06
C ILE A 117 20.40 10.37 6.46
N LEU A 118 21.10 11.48 6.18
CA LEU A 118 20.60 12.60 5.40
C LEU A 118 21.30 12.58 4.04
N VAL A 119 20.54 12.41 2.96
CA VAL A 119 21.08 12.45 1.60
C VAL A 119 20.83 13.84 1.04
N ALA A 120 21.90 14.60 0.75
CA ALA A 120 21.81 15.88 0.08
C ALA A 120 21.65 15.67 -1.42
N ASP A 121 20.63 16.30 -1.99
CA ASP A 121 20.43 16.33 -3.44
C ASP A 121 21.62 16.99 -4.15
N ASP A 122 21.99 16.49 -5.33
CA ASP A 122 23.02 17.06 -6.19
C ASP A 122 22.46 18.15 -7.12
N ARG A 123 21.13 18.26 -7.20
CA ARG A 123 20.41 19.18 -8.08
C ARG A 123 19.43 20.07 -7.31
N THR A 124 19.16 21.25 -7.86
CA THR A 124 18.09 22.12 -7.38
C THR A 124 16.78 21.71 -8.04
N GLU A 125 16.15 20.66 -7.51
CA GLU A 125 14.88 20.12 -7.99
C GLU A 125 13.90 19.89 -6.83
N PRO A 126 12.59 19.70 -7.10
CA PRO A 126 11.67 19.22 -6.09
C PRO A 126 12.19 17.90 -5.50
N LEU A 127 12.06 17.73 -4.18
CA LEU A 127 12.44 16.50 -3.51
C LEU A 127 11.78 15.30 -4.20
N ILE A 128 12.52 14.21 -4.33
CA ILE A 128 12.05 12.92 -4.85
C ILE A 128 11.90 11.91 -3.73
N THR A 129 11.08 10.87 -3.92
CA THR A 129 11.07 9.74 -2.99
C THR A 129 12.31 8.89 -3.20
N MET A 130 13.00 8.57 -2.11
CA MET A 130 14.06 7.57 -2.13
C MET A 130 13.42 6.18 -2.15
N ASP A 131 13.37 5.59 -3.33
CA ASP A 131 12.83 4.25 -3.54
C ASP A 131 13.95 3.20 -3.59
N THR A 132 13.57 1.95 -3.38
CA THR A 132 14.43 0.78 -3.59
C THR A 132 14.63 0.57 -5.10
N PRO A 133 15.84 0.24 -5.58
CA PRO A 133 16.06 -0.05 -6.99
C PRO A 133 15.15 -1.20 -7.48
N GLU A 134 14.63 -1.10 -8.71
CA GLU A 134 13.86 -2.17 -9.33
C GLU A 134 14.73 -3.43 -9.49
N GLU A 135 14.19 -4.60 -9.10
CA GLU A 135 14.80 -5.91 -9.38
C GLU A 135 14.86 -6.13 -10.90
N GLY A 136 15.94 -5.66 -11.51
CA GLY A 136 16.04 -5.68 -12.97
C GLY A 136 17.21 -4.86 -13.45
N ASN A 137 18.38 -5.48 -13.43
CA ASN A 137 19.63 -5.14 -14.13
C ASN A 137 20.82 -4.83 -13.21
N GLY A 138 21.33 -5.90 -12.59
CA GLY A 138 22.78 -6.04 -12.34
C GLY A 138 23.34 -5.35 -11.10
N ALA A 139 23.12 -5.94 -9.94
CA ALA A 139 24.14 -6.24 -8.92
C ALA A 139 23.46 -7.08 -7.84
N GLY A 140 24.13 -8.13 -7.34
CA GLY A 140 23.45 -9.21 -6.65
C GLY A 140 22.82 -8.85 -5.30
N ASN A 141 21.87 -9.70 -4.89
CA ASN A 141 21.49 -9.94 -3.51
C ASN A 141 20.98 -8.68 -2.76
N ASP A 142 19.79 -8.18 -3.11
CA ASP A 142 19.04 -7.14 -2.39
C ASP A 142 18.55 -7.54 -0.99
N ASP A 143 19.03 -8.69 -0.50
CA ASP A 143 18.85 -9.27 0.83
C ASP A 143 19.25 -8.33 1.98
N TYR A 144 19.91 -7.20 1.70
CA TYR A 144 20.28 -6.19 2.68
C TYR A 144 19.25 -5.08 2.86
N VAL A 145 18.37 -4.84 1.87
CA VAL A 145 17.39 -3.74 1.90
C VAL A 145 16.42 -3.91 3.07
N GLU A 146 15.92 -5.13 3.29
CA GLU A 146 15.08 -5.48 4.44
C GLU A 146 15.80 -5.39 5.79
N LYS A 147 17.14 -5.36 5.78
CA LYS A 147 17.99 -5.28 6.97
C LYS A 147 18.38 -3.83 7.32
N ILE A 148 17.96 -2.84 6.53
CA ILE A 148 18.15 -1.41 6.84
C ILE A 148 17.09 -1.00 7.87
N ASN A 149 17.55 -0.46 9.00
CA ASN A 149 16.78 -0.09 10.18
C ASN A 149 17.08 1.34 10.67
N ILE A 150 17.81 2.14 9.89
CA ILE A 150 18.07 3.55 10.18
C ILE A 150 17.16 4.46 9.33
N PRO A 151 16.55 5.51 9.92
CA PRO A 151 15.82 6.50 9.17
C PRO A 151 16.68 7.15 8.10
N SER A 152 16.13 7.25 6.89
CA SER A 152 16.78 7.85 5.73
C SER A 152 15.95 9.02 5.23
N ALA A 153 16.54 10.21 5.08
CA ALA A 153 15.84 11.37 4.53
C ALA A 153 16.65 12.07 3.43
N LEU A 154 16.00 12.35 2.30
CA LEU A 154 16.53 13.23 1.25
C LEU A 154 16.23 14.68 1.62
N ILE A 155 17.24 15.54 1.51
CA ILE A 155 17.15 16.98 1.72
C ILE A 155 17.55 17.72 0.45
N SER A 156 17.05 18.94 0.31
CA SER A 156 17.37 19.78 -0.84
C SER A 156 18.88 20.08 -0.90
N LYS A 157 19.38 20.29 -2.12
CA LYS A 157 20.77 20.69 -2.35
C LYS A 157 21.16 21.92 -1.52
N SER A 158 20.30 22.94 -1.50
CA SER A 158 20.56 24.19 -0.76
C SER A 158 20.71 23.96 0.74
N LEU A 159 19.87 23.08 1.33
CA LEU A 159 20.00 22.72 2.74
C LEU A 159 21.28 21.93 3.00
N GLY A 160 21.58 20.95 2.14
CA GLY A 160 22.81 20.16 2.23
C GLY A 160 24.07 21.04 2.20
N ASP A 161 24.14 21.99 1.27
CA ASP A 161 25.26 22.93 1.14
C ASP A 161 25.39 23.83 2.38
N ASN A 162 24.28 24.32 2.92
CA ASN A 162 24.27 25.14 4.13
C ASN A 162 24.77 24.35 5.36
N ILE A 163 24.33 23.11 5.53
CA ILE A 163 24.80 22.23 6.60
C ILE A 163 26.30 21.98 6.46
N LYS A 164 26.79 21.68 5.25
CA LYS A 164 28.22 21.48 4.99
C LYS A 164 29.05 22.72 5.35
N HIS A 165 28.60 23.92 5.00
CA HIS A 165 29.28 25.17 5.35
C HIS A 165 29.37 25.41 6.86
N ALA A 166 28.29 25.15 7.60
CA ALA A 166 28.30 25.25 9.06
C ALA A 166 29.27 24.24 9.68
N LEU A 167 29.23 22.98 9.23
CA LEU A 167 30.14 21.93 9.70
C LEU A 167 31.61 22.27 9.39
N ALA A 168 31.91 22.80 8.20
CA ALA A 168 33.24 23.23 7.81
C ALA A 168 33.76 24.41 8.65
N SER A 169 32.84 25.24 9.16
CA SER A 169 33.14 26.36 10.07
C SER A 169 33.31 25.92 11.53
N GLY A 170 33.19 24.61 11.82
CA GLY A 170 33.30 24.05 13.17
C GLY A 170 32.04 24.16 14.01
N GLU A 171 30.90 24.54 13.41
CA GLU A 171 29.63 24.61 14.11
C GLU A 171 28.98 23.23 14.23
N MET A 172 28.38 22.95 15.39
CA MET A 172 27.60 21.74 15.61
C MET A 172 26.19 21.91 15.06
N VAL A 173 25.84 21.05 14.09
CA VAL A 173 24.50 21.01 13.50
C VAL A 173 23.67 19.94 14.19
N ASN A 174 22.65 20.36 14.94
CA ASN A 174 21.72 19.44 15.61
C ASN A 174 20.39 19.42 14.88
N VAL A 175 19.90 18.21 14.64
CA VAL A 175 18.73 17.94 13.81
C VAL A 175 17.74 17.09 14.59
N ASN A 176 16.47 17.45 14.51
CA ASN A 176 15.35 16.60 14.90
C ASN A 176 14.66 16.12 13.63
N LEU A 177 14.75 14.82 13.38
CA LEU A 177 14.04 14.15 12.30
C LEU A 177 12.71 13.62 12.85
N ASP A 178 11.61 14.07 12.27
CA ASP A 178 10.25 13.68 12.66
C ASP A 178 9.59 12.92 11.51
N TRP A 179 9.22 11.67 11.74
CA TRP A 179 8.51 10.81 10.78
C TRP A 179 7.17 10.34 11.33
N ARG A 180 6.60 11.05 12.31
CA ARG A 180 5.26 10.78 12.83
C ARG A 180 4.19 10.93 11.73
N GLU A 181 4.37 11.91 10.84
CA GLU A 181 3.43 12.24 9.75
C GLU A 181 3.67 11.43 8.47
N ALA A 182 4.81 10.74 8.33
CA ALA A 182 5.05 9.78 7.24
C ALA A 182 4.10 8.58 7.28
N LEU A 183 3.30 8.48 8.34
CA LEU A 183 2.14 7.61 8.44
C LEU A 183 0.88 8.50 8.50
N PRO A 184 -0.04 8.43 7.52
CA PRO A 184 -1.28 9.20 7.61
C PRO A 184 -2.07 8.73 8.84
N HIS A 185 -2.27 9.65 9.78
CA HIS A 185 -3.01 9.45 11.04
C HIS A 185 -3.81 10.70 11.41
N PRO A 186 -4.85 11.07 10.64
CA PRO A 186 -5.69 12.24 10.96
C PRO A 186 -6.41 12.11 12.33
N ASP A 187 -6.48 10.91 12.91
CA ASP A 187 -7.24 10.59 14.13
C ASP A 187 -6.58 9.55 15.05
N GLU A 188 -5.27 9.36 15.01
CA GLU A 188 -4.51 8.36 15.80
C GLU A 188 -4.92 6.88 15.55
N ARG A 189 -5.70 6.60 14.49
CA ARG A 189 -6.11 5.24 14.11
C ARG A 189 -5.33 4.72 12.92
N VAL A 190 -5.05 3.42 12.91
CA VAL A 190 -4.49 2.72 11.76
C VAL A 190 -5.63 2.26 10.86
N GLU A 191 -5.78 2.88 9.70
CA GLU A 191 -6.65 2.33 8.66
C GLU A 191 -5.91 1.22 7.91
N TYR A 192 -6.55 0.06 7.74
CA TYR A 192 -5.99 -1.02 6.93
C TYR A 192 -7.05 -1.77 6.15
N GLU A 193 -6.64 -2.17 4.96
CA GLU A 193 -7.44 -3.00 4.06
C GLU A 193 -6.89 -4.43 4.03
N PHE A 194 -7.75 -5.41 3.71
CA PHE A 194 -7.33 -6.79 3.46
C PHE A 194 -7.96 -7.29 2.17
N TRP A 195 -7.12 -7.49 1.16
CA TRP A 195 -7.49 -7.99 -0.16
C TRP A 195 -7.43 -9.52 -0.18
N THR A 196 -8.58 -10.16 -0.41
CA THR A 196 -8.77 -11.60 -0.20
C THR A 196 -9.68 -12.23 -1.25
N SER A 197 -9.78 -13.56 -1.25
CA SER A 197 -10.81 -14.33 -1.94
C SER A 197 -11.34 -15.42 -1.03
N SER A 198 -12.62 -15.77 -1.18
CA SER A 198 -13.23 -16.89 -0.43
C SER A 198 -12.93 -18.26 -1.04
N ASN A 199 -12.05 -18.35 -2.03
CA ASN A 199 -11.54 -19.61 -2.57
C ASN A 199 -10.64 -20.30 -1.54
N ASP A 200 -10.90 -21.57 -1.23
CA ASP A 200 -10.11 -22.39 -0.31
C ASP A 200 -9.36 -23.56 -1.00
N GLU A 201 -9.44 -23.70 -2.33
CA GLU A 201 -8.87 -24.83 -3.10
C GLU A 201 -7.74 -24.45 -4.07
N CYS A 202 -7.07 -23.30 -3.87
CA CYS A 202 -5.91 -22.90 -4.68
C CYS A 202 -4.54 -23.39 -4.16
N GLY A 203 -4.53 -24.48 -3.40
CA GLY A 203 -3.32 -25.08 -2.82
C GLY A 203 -2.68 -24.23 -1.71
N PRO A 204 -1.34 -24.23 -1.56
CA PRO A 204 -0.65 -23.60 -0.43
C PRO A 204 -0.94 -22.11 -0.22
N LYS A 205 -1.33 -21.39 -1.29
CA LYS A 205 -1.71 -19.97 -1.20
C LYS A 205 -2.99 -19.79 -0.38
N CYS A 206 -4.02 -20.58 -0.67
CA CYS A 206 -5.29 -20.55 0.04
C CYS A 206 -5.11 -21.04 1.49
N GLU A 207 -4.27 -22.06 1.72
CA GLU A 207 -3.94 -22.51 3.08
C GLU A 207 -3.24 -21.41 3.90
N SER A 208 -2.30 -20.68 3.29
CA SER A 208 -1.62 -19.55 3.94
C SER A 208 -2.59 -18.43 4.32
N GLU A 209 -3.51 -18.09 3.41
CA GLU A 209 -4.55 -17.07 3.64
C GLU A 209 -5.51 -17.47 4.77
N LEU A 210 -5.99 -18.71 4.77
CA LEU A 210 -6.83 -19.24 5.85
C LEU A 210 -6.11 -19.24 7.20
N ASN A 211 -4.83 -19.60 7.22
CA ASN A 211 -4.02 -19.59 8.43
C ASN A 211 -3.79 -18.15 8.94
N PHE A 212 -3.58 -17.18 8.03
CA PHE A 212 -3.48 -15.78 8.39
C PHE A 212 -4.78 -15.27 9.03
N VAL A 213 -5.93 -15.51 8.40
CA VAL A 213 -7.24 -15.08 8.92
C VAL A 213 -7.47 -15.66 10.32
N LYS A 214 -7.21 -16.95 10.52
CA LYS A 214 -7.35 -17.63 11.81
C LYS A 214 -6.39 -17.07 12.87
N GLY A 215 -5.13 -16.85 12.52
CA GLY A 215 -4.10 -16.36 13.44
C GLY A 215 -4.27 -14.88 13.80
N PHE A 216 -4.71 -14.06 12.85
CA PHE A 216 -4.82 -12.62 13.01
C PHE A 216 -6.15 -12.16 13.63
N LYS A 217 -7.22 -12.95 13.48
CA LYS A 217 -8.57 -12.67 14.00
C LYS A 217 -8.57 -12.04 15.39
N GLY A 218 -7.92 -12.66 16.38
CA GLY A 218 -7.92 -12.17 17.76
C GLY A 218 -7.27 -10.79 17.92
N ALA A 219 -6.15 -10.57 17.23
CA ALA A 219 -5.45 -9.28 17.25
C ALA A 219 -6.28 -8.20 16.54
N ALA A 220 -6.85 -8.52 15.38
CA ALA A 220 -7.69 -7.61 14.61
C ALA A 220 -8.92 -7.15 15.41
N GLN A 221 -9.65 -8.11 16.00
CA GLN A 221 -10.83 -7.81 16.83
C GLN A 221 -10.48 -6.89 18.00
N LEU A 222 -9.35 -7.13 18.69
CA LEU A 222 -8.91 -6.28 19.80
C LEU A 222 -8.53 -4.86 19.34
N LEU A 223 -7.84 -4.72 18.22
CA LEU A 223 -7.44 -3.42 17.66
C LEU A 223 -8.65 -2.61 17.21
N GLU A 224 -9.61 -3.25 16.53
CA GLU A 224 -10.84 -2.61 16.06
C GLU A 224 -11.78 -2.24 17.21
N GLN A 225 -12.01 -3.14 18.17
CA GLN A 225 -12.89 -2.87 19.32
C GLN A 225 -12.35 -1.76 20.24
N LYS A 226 -11.03 -1.64 20.36
CA LYS A 226 -10.39 -0.56 21.12
C LYS A 226 -10.24 0.74 20.33
N GLY A 227 -10.67 0.76 19.06
CA GLY A 227 -10.60 1.93 18.20
C GLY A 227 -9.20 2.28 17.72
N PHE A 228 -8.20 1.41 17.90
CA PHE A 228 -6.83 1.64 17.40
C PHE A 228 -6.71 1.41 15.90
N ALA A 229 -7.64 0.66 15.31
CA ALA A 229 -7.63 0.39 13.88
C ALA A 229 -9.03 0.46 13.27
N LYS A 230 -9.06 0.80 11.98
CA LYS A 230 -10.25 0.78 11.14
C LYS A 230 -9.99 -0.16 9.96
N PHE A 231 -10.71 -1.26 9.96
CA PHE A 231 -10.54 -2.35 9.03
C PHE A 231 -11.54 -2.27 7.87
N THR A 232 -11.13 -2.66 6.67
CA THR A 232 -12.04 -2.88 5.53
C THR A 232 -11.58 -4.10 4.70
N PRO A 233 -12.37 -5.17 4.60
CA PRO A 233 -12.07 -6.28 3.71
C PRO A 233 -12.44 -5.93 2.26
N HIS A 234 -11.63 -6.42 1.32
CA HIS A 234 -11.86 -6.28 -0.11
C HIS A 234 -11.71 -7.61 -0.82
N TYR A 235 -12.53 -7.83 -1.84
CA TYR A 235 -12.57 -9.09 -2.57
C TYR A 235 -12.22 -8.91 -4.02
N ILE A 236 -11.26 -9.70 -4.47
CA ILE A 236 -10.77 -9.63 -5.83
C ILE A 236 -11.85 -10.18 -6.77
N THR A 237 -12.31 -9.35 -7.70
CA THR A 237 -13.15 -9.78 -8.81
C THR A 237 -12.53 -9.37 -10.14
N TRP A 238 -12.79 -10.19 -11.17
CA TRP A 238 -12.35 -9.99 -12.53
C TRP A 238 -13.55 -9.73 -13.42
N TYR A 239 -13.32 -9.45 -14.70
CA TYR A 239 -14.37 -9.37 -15.70
C TYR A 239 -14.03 -10.28 -16.87
N CYS A 240 -15.06 -10.70 -17.57
CA CYS A 240 -14.96 -11.46 -18.79
C CYS A 240 -14.98 -10.50 -19.99
N PRO A 241 -13.98 -10.56 -20.89
CA PRO A 241 -13.97 -9.68 -22.05
C PRO A 241 -15.21 -9.87 -22.92
N GLU A 242 -15.69 -8.78 -23.52
CA GLU A 242 -16.97 -8.75 -24.25
C GLU A 242 -17.07 -9.83 -25.34
N ALA A 243 -15.96 -10.08 -26.04
CA ALA A 243 -15.86 -11.12 -27.08
C ALA A 243 -16.15 -12.55 -26.57
N PHE A 244 -16.02 -12.80 -25.27
CA PHE A 244 -16.13 -14.13 -24.67
C PHE A 244 -17.37 -14.28 -23.77
N ILE A 245 -18.25 -13.28 -23.66
CA ILE A 245 -19.43 -13.32 -22.78
C ILE A 245 -20.31 -14.56 -23.04
N LEU A 246 -20.45 -14.97 -24.30
CA LEU A 246 -21.28 -16.11 -24.68
C LEU A 246 -20.60 -17.47 -24.50
N SER A 247 -19.29 -17.49 -24.24
CA SER A 247 -18.49 -18.71 -24.05
C SER A 247 -18.92 -19.47 -22.79
N GLN A 248 -18.71 -20.78 -22.79
CA GLN A 248 -19.03 -21.63 -21.65
C GLN A 248 -18.16 -21.29 -20.44
N GLN A 249 -16.90 -20.91 -20.68
CA GLN A 249 -15.94 -20.50 -19.67
C GLN A 249 -16.43 -19.24 -18.95
N CYS A 250 -16.84 -18.22 -19.69
CA CYS A 250 -17.36 -17.01 -19.08
C CYS A 250 -18.63 -17.27 -18.26
N LYS A 251 -19.56 -18.06 -18.81
CA LYS A 251 -20.81 -18.41 -18.12
C LYS A 251 -20.61 -19.21 -16.85
N SER A 252 -19.58 -20.07 -16.80
CA SER A 252 -19.28 -20.88 -15.62
C SER A 252 -18.49 -20.11 -14.56
N GLN A 253 -17.72 -19.09 -14.93
CA GLN A 253 -16.84 -18.39 -13.99
C GLN A 253 -17.39 -17.04 -13.50
N CYS A 254 -18.49 -16.56 -14.09
CA CYS A 254 -18.97 -15.20 -13.86
C CYS A 254 -20.46 -15.12 -13.52
N ILE A 255 -20.80 -14.01 -12.86
CA ILE A 255 -22.17 -13.56 -12.64
C ILE A 255 -22.44 -12.24 -13.38
N ASN A 256 -23.69 -11.79 -13.37
CA ASN A 256 -24.12 -10.53 -14.01
C ASN A 256 -23.62 -10.40 -15.46
N ASN A 257 -23.76 -11.47 -16.26
CA ASN A 257 -23.37 -11.54 -17.67
C ASN A 257 -21.89 -11.22 -17.94
N GLY A 258 -20.99 -11.77 -17.12
CA GLY A 258 -19.54 -11.61 -17.33
C GLY A 258 -18.92 -10.38 -16.66
N ARG A 259 -19.72 -9.56 -15.97
CA ARG A 259 -19.21 -8.34 -15.30
C ARG A 259 -18.33 -8.66 -14.09
N TYR A 260 -18.66 -9.70 -13.34
CA TYR A 260 -17.95 -10.09 -12.13
C TYR A 260 -17.61 -11.57 -12.17
N CYS A 261 -16.32 -11.88 -12.11
CA CYS A 261 -15.78 -13.21 -12.31
C CYS A 261 -14.74 -13.54 -11.23
N ALA A 262 -14.48 -14.83 -11.05
CA ALA A 262 -13.33 -15.32 -10.29
C ALA A 262 -12.66 -16.45 -11.09
N PRO A 263 -11.36 -16.71 -10.87
CA PRO A 263 -10.72 -17.89 -11.41
C PRO A 263 -11.35 -19.16 -10.81
N ASP A 264 -11.29 -20.22 -11.59
CA ASP A 264 -11.77 -21.54 -11.16
C ASP A 264 -10.91 -22.03 -9.96
N PRO A 265 -11.53 -22.46 -8.85
CA PRO A 265 -10.83 -22.85 -7.63
C PRO A 265 -9.68 -23.84 -7.83
N GLU A 266 -9.96 -24.90 -8.58
CA GLU A 266 -9.06 -26.03 -8.82
C GLU A 266 -8.37 -25.96 -10.19
N LEU A 267 -8.64 -24.90 -10.96
CA LEU A 267 -8.25 -24.75 -12.37
C LEU A 267 -8.77 -25.89 -13.27
N ASP A 268 -9.87 -26.53 -12.87
CA ASP A 268 -10.53 -27.61 -13.60
C ASP A 268 -12.02 -27.31 -13.79
N TYR A 269 -12.34 -26.76 -14.97
CA TYR A 269 -13.70 -26.37 -15.36
C TYR A 269 -14.74 -27.53 -15.41
N LYS A 270 -14.34 -28.78 -15.14
CA LYS A 270 -15.22 -29.96 -15.21
C LYS A 270 -15.61 -30.52 -13.86
N ARG A 271 -15.00 -30.05 -12.76
CA ARG A 271 -15.18 -30.62 -11.41
C ARG A 271 -15.22 -29.52 -10.36
N GLY A 272 -15.79 -29.86 -9.21
CA GLY A 272 -15.83 -28.96 -8.07
C GLY A 272 -16.73 -27.74 -8.28
N TYR A 273 -16.45 -26.72 -7.49
CA TYR A 273 -17.07 -25.40 -7.60
C TYR A 273 -16.38 -24.59 -8.68
N ASN A 274 -17.09 -23.63 -9.25
CA ASN A 274 -16.55 -22.76 -10.30
C ASN A 274 -16.35 -21.33 -9.77
N GLY A 275 -15.73 -20.48 -10.59
CA GLY A 275 -15.51 -19.08 -10.26
C GLY A 275 -16.80 -18.32 -9.95
N ARG A 276 -17.94 -18.69 -10.56
CA ARG A 276 -19.23 -18.04 -10.22
C ARG A 276 -19.62 -18.31 -8.77
N ASP A 277 -19.41 -19.52 -8.26
CA ASP A 277 -19.67 -19.84 -6.85
C ASP A 277 -18.78 -19.00 -5.93
N VAL A 278 -17.51 -18.81 -6.30
CA VAL A 278 -16.57 -17.94 -5.57
C VAL A 278 -17.01 -16.49 -5.56
N VAL A 279 -17.44 -15.93 -6.70
CA VAL A 279 -17.93 -14.53 -6.73
C VAL A 279 -19.17 -14.37 -5.85
N ILE A 280 -20.08 -15.34 -5.87
CA ILE A 280 -21.26 -15.32 -5.02
C ILE A 280 -20.87 -15.33 -3.54
N GLN A 281 -19.93 -16.19 -3.12
CA GLN A 281 -19.48 -16.18 -1.73
C GLN A 281 -18.71 -14.92 -1.37
N ASN A 282 -17.83 -14.41 -2.24
CA ASN A 282 -17.15 -13.11 -2.06
C ASN A 282 -18.16 -11.99 -1.79
N LEU A 283 -19.19 -11.87 -2.65
CA LEU A 283 -20.28 -10.91 -2.48
C LEU A 283 -21.00 -11.07 -1.13
N ARG A 284 -21.25 -12.32 -0.71
CA ARG A 284 -21.87 -12.60 0.59
C ARG A 284 -21.00 -12.14 1.76
N GLN A 285 -19.68 -12.33 1.68
CA GLN A 285 -18.76 -11.91 2.75
C GLN A 285 -18.62 -10.38 2.82
N VAL A 286 -18.57 -9.68 1.68
CA VAL A 286 -18.59 -8.20 1.64
C VAL A 286 -19.90 -7.65 2.20
N CYS A 287 -21.04 -8.25 1.81
CA CYS A 287 -22.34 -7.84 2.32
C CYS A 287 -22.49 -8.11 3.81
N PHE A 288 -21.94 -9.22 4.32
CA PHE A 288 -21.86 -9.46 5.76
C PHE A 288 -21.08 -8.33 6.46
N PHE A 289 -19.89 -7.97 5.95
CA PHE A 289 -19.11 -6.87 6.50
C PHE A 289 -19.89 -5.55 6.50
N LYS A 290 -20.57 -5.21 5.40
CA LYS A 290 -21.38 -3.99 5.30
C LYS A 290 -22.45 -3.92 6.40
N VAL A 291 -23.21 -5.00 6.59
CA VAL A 291 -24.25 -5.06 7.64
C VAL A 291 -23.64 -5.02 9.05
N ALA A 292 -22.53 -5.73 9.27
CA ALA A 292 -21.82 -5.72 10.55
C ALA A 292 -21.26 -4.32 10.88
N ASN A 293 -20.70 -3.63 9.89
CA ASN A 293 -20.18 -2.27 10.01
C ASN A 293 -21.29 -1.25 10.30
N GLU A 294 -22.43 -1.34 9.60
CA GLU A 294 -23.62 -0.51 9.88
C GLU A 294 -24.17 -0.71 11.31
N SER A 295 -23.97 -1.90 11.88
CA SER A 295 -24.33 -2.20 13.28
C SER A 295 -23.27 -1.78 14.32
N GLY A 296 -22.16 -1.17 13.87
CA GLY A 296 -21.05 -0.75 14.72
C GLY A 296 -20.15 -1.89 15.20
N LYS A 297 -20.19 -3.05 14.54
CA LYS A 297 -19.41 -4.25 14.89
C LYS A 297 -18.65 -4.85 13.69
N PRO A 298 -17.84 -4.06 12.96
CA PRO A 298 -17.11 -4.53 11.77
C PRO A 298 -16.25 -5.76 12.03
N TRP A 299 -15.70 -5.90 13.25
CA TRP A 299 -14.86 -7.01 13.67
C TRP A 299 -15.56 -8.39 13.67
N GLN A 300 -16.90 -8.43 13.57
CA GLN A 300 -17.65 -9.69 13.39
C GLN A 300 -17.35 -10.34 12.04
N TRP A 301 -16.83 -9.60 11.05
CA TRP A 301 -16.42 -10.19 9.78
C TRP A 301 -15.35 -11.26 10.00
N TRP A 302 -14.39 -11.05 10.92
CA TRP A 302 -13.39 -12.06 11.28
C TRP A 302 -14.00 -13.35 11.84
N ASP A 303 -15.10 -13.24 12.60
CA ASP A 303 -15.86 -14.41 13.04
C ASP A 303 -16.49 -15.13 11.86
N TYR A 304 -17.15 -14.38 10.97
CA TYR A 304 -17.82 -14.94 9.80
C TYR A 304 -16.87 -15.69 8.88
N VAL A 305 -15.77 -15.08 8.44
CA VAL A 305 -14.86 -15.74 7.48
C VAL A 305 -14.14 -16.93 8.10
N THR A 306 -13.85 -16.87 9.41
CA THR A 306 -13.26 -18.00 10.13
C THR A 306 -14.25 -19.15 10.23
N ASP A 307 -15.48 -18.90 10.68
CA ASP A 307 -16.51 -19.93 10.82
C ASP A 307 -16.93 -20.49 9.45
N PHE A 308 -17.02 -19.65 8.43
CA PHE A 308 -17.29 -20.07 7.05
C PHE A 308 -16.21 -21.05 6.55
N SER A 309 -14.92 -20.73 6.74
CA SER A 309 -13.82 -21.63 6.33
C SER A 309 -13.83 -22.99 7.02
N ILE A 310 -14.43 -23.09 8.20
CA ILE A 310 -14.53 -24.33 8.98
C ILE A 310 -15.78 -25.12 8.59
N ARG A 311 -16.91 -24.43 8.41
CA ARG A 311 -18.22 -25.08 8.25
C ARG A 311 -18.61 -25.30 6.79
N CYS A 312 -18.09 -24.50 5.87
CA CYS A 312 -18.45 -24.50 4.45
C CYS A 312 -17.29 -24.83 3.49
N PRO A 313 -16.42 -25.82 3.77
CA PRO A 313 -15.28 -26.10 2.92
C PRO A 313 -15.70 -26.67 1.55
N MET A 314 -14.97 -26.29 0.49
CA MET A 314 -15.21 -26.83 -0.87
C MET A 314 -14.95 -28.33 -0.94
N LYS A 315 -13.86 -28.84 -0.32
CA LYS A 315 -13.53 -30.27 -0.19
C LYS A 315 -14.67 -31.17 0.29
N GLU A 316 -15.58 -30.64 1.11
CA GLU A 316 -16.72 -31.40 1.64
C GLU A 316 -18.03 -31.12 0.89
N ASN A 317 -17.98 -30.42 -0.24
CA ASN A 317 -19.15 -29.96 -1.00
C ASN A 317 -20.13 -29.12 -0.17
N LYS A 318 -19.60 -28.30 0.76
CA LYS A 318 -20.41 -27.44 1.64
C LYS A 318 -20.38 -25.97 1.26
N TYR A 319 -19.70 -25.61 0.17
CA TYR A 319 -19.56 -24.24 -0.31
C TYR A 319 -20.85 -23.72 -0.98
N THR A 320 -21.89 -23.55 -0.18
CA THR A 320 -23.26 -23.29 -0.65
C THR A 320 -23.87 -22.06 0.01
N GLN A 321 -24.96 -21.56 -0.59
CA GLN A 321 -25.74 -20.47 0.00
C GLN A 321 -26.32 -20.86 1.36
N ASP A 322 -26.83 -22.08 1.49
CA ASP A 322 -27.44 -22.55 2.74
C ASP A 322 -26.43 -22.66 3.88
N CYS A 323 -25.22 -23.14 3.59
CA CYS A 323 -24.15 -23.21 4.58
C CYS A 323 -23.79 -21.80 5.10
N SER A 324 -23.55 -20.86 4.19
CA SER A 324 -23.27 -19.47 4.58
C SER A 324 -24.45 -18.80 5.28
N ASP A 325 -25.70 -19.04 4.88
CA ASP A 325 -26.90 -18.55 5.58
C ASP A 325 -26.92 -19.03 7.05
N GLN A 326 -26.52 -20.28 7.31
CA GLN A 326 -26.43 -20.83 8.67
C GLN A 326 -25.32 -20.16 9.49
N VAL A 327 -24.16 -19.90 8.90
CA VAL A 327 -23.06 -19.18 9.56
C VAL A 327 -23.52 -17.77 9.95
N ILE A 328 -24.13 -17.02 9.01
CA ILE A 328 -24.66 -15.66 9.27
C ILE A 328 -25.63 -15.66 10.44
N LYS A 329 -26.61 -16.59 10.44
CA LYS A 329 -27.59 -16.72 11.52
C LYS A 329 -26.93 -17.04 12.86
N SER A 330 -25.91 -17.92 12.87
CA SER A 330 -25.21 -18.31 14.10
C SER A 330 -24.46 -17.16 14.77
N LEU A 331 -24.08 -16.13 14.00
CA LEU A 331 -23.42 -14.92 14.48
C LEU A 331 -24.40 -13.79 14.84
N GLY A 332 -25.71 -14.04 14.71
CA GLY A 332 -26.75 -13.08 15.07
C GLY A 332 -26.86 -11.87 14.13
N VAL A 333 -26.31 -11.95 12.92
CA VAL A 333 -26.44 -10.89 11.90
C VAL A 333 -27.74 -11.07 11.11
N ASP A 334 -28.39 -9.96 10.76
CA ASP A 334 -29.66 -9.96 10.03
C ASP A 334 -29.47 -10.50 8.59
N LEU A 335 -29.84 -11.76 8.40
CA LEU A 335 -29.73 -12.43 7.11
C LEU A 335 -30.53 -11.72 6.00
N LYS A 336 -31.65 -11.07 6.33
CA LYS A 336 -32.46 -10.36 5.35
C LYS A 336 -31.67 -9.19 4.78
N LYS A 337 -31.06 -8.37 5.64
CA LYS A 337 -30.20 -7.25 5.20
C LYS A 337 -29.02 -7.72 4.35
N VAL A 338 -28.41 -8.86 4.70
CA VAL A 338 -27.33 -9.43 3.89
C VAL A 338 -27.84 -9.86 2.51
N LYS A 339 -29.01 -10.51 2.43
CA LYS A 339 -29.65 -10.87 1.15
C LYS A 339 -30.05 -9.66 0.31
N ASP A 340 -30.59 -8.63 0.94
CA ASP A 340 -30.93 -7.37 0.28
C ASP A 340 -29.68 -6.68 -0.30
N CYS A 341 -28.54 -6.76 0.40
CA CYS A 341 -27.25 -6.27 -0.10
C CYS A 341 -26.73 -7.07 -1.30
N ILE A 342 -26.89 -8.41 -1.29
CA ILE A 342 -26.44 -9.29 -2.38
C ILE A 342 -27.23 -9.02 -3.66
N GLY A 343 -28.56 -8.81 -3.54
CA GLY A 343 -29.45 -8.65 -4.70
C GLY A 343 -29.57 -9.93 -5.53
N ASP A 344 -29.88 -9.79 -6.82
CA ASP A 344 -29.94 -10.91 -7.77
C ASP A 344 -28.61 -11.07 -8.52
N PRO A 345 -27.79 -12.09 -8.22
CA PRO A 345 -26.52 -12.33 -8.93
C PRO A 345 -26.73 -12.80 -10.38
N ASN A 346 -27.94 -13.20 -10.77
CA ASN A 346 -28.23 -13.65 -12.12
C ASN A 346 -28.71 -12.52 -13.03
N ALA A 347 -29.07 -11.38 -12.45
CA ALA A 347 -29.58 -10.25 -13.20
C ALA A 347 -28.47 -9.66 -14.10
N ASN A 348 -28.84 -9.29 -15.32
CA ASN A 348 -27.94 -8.63 -16.27
C ASN A 348 -27.83 -7.11 -15.97
N VAL A 349 -27.51 -6.77 -14.72
CA VAL A 349 -27.37 -5.39 -14.22
C VAL A 349 -26.07 -5.25 -13.45
N GLU A 350 -25.64 -4.02 -13.16
CA GLU A 350 -24.51 -3.79 -12.26
C GLU A 350 -24.88 -4.16 -10.82
N ASN A 351 -23.94 -4.79 -10.11
CA ASN A 351 -24.06 -5.02 -8.69
C ASN A 351 -23.26 -3.93 -7.97
N PRO A 352 -23.90 -3.00 -7.21
CA PRO A 352 -23.20 -1.87 -6.62
C PRO A 352 -22.05 -2.26 -5.69
N VAL A 353 -22.15 -3.42 -5.02
CA VAL A 353 -21.11 -3.91 -4.11
C VAL A 353 -19.89 -4.37 -4.90
N LEU A 354 -20.09 -5.24 -5.90
CA LEU A 354 -18.97 -5.73 -6.72
C LEU A 354 -18.39 -4.65 -7.64
N ASN A 355 -19.20 -3.67 -8.06
CA ASN A 355 -18.69 -2.51 -8.77
C ASN A 355 -17.75 -1.68 -7.89
N ALA A 356 -18.13 -1.45 -6.63
CA ALA A 356 -17.26 -0.77 -5.67
C ALA A 356 -15.96 -1.54 -5.41
N GLU A 357 -16.00 -2.88 -5.41
CA GLU A 357 -14.78 -3.71 -5.36
C GLU A 357 -13.91 -3.50 -6.62
N GLN A 358 -14.47 -3.54 -7.83
CA GLN A 358 -13.72 -3.27 -9.08
C GLN A 358 -13.11 -1.86 -9.12
N ASP A 359 -13.85 -0.85 -8.68
CA ASP A 359 -13.37 0.52 -8.58
C ASP A 359 -12.21 0.63 -7.57
N ALA A 360 -12.36 -0.03 -6.41
CA ALA A 360 -11.30 -0.12 -5.41
C ALA A 360 -10.08 -0.86 -5.97
N GLN A 361 -10.26 -1.96 -6.71
CA GLN A 361 -9.19 -2.72 -7.35
C GLN A 361 -8.46 -1.90 -8.40
N ALA A 362 -9.16 -1.12 -9.22
CA ALA A 362 -8.53 -0.24 -10.21
C ALA A 362 -7.71 0.87 -9.54
N SER A 363 -8.19 1.39 -8.40
CA SER A 363 -7.43 2.34 -7.58
C SER A 363 -6.21 1.69 -6.91
N CYS A 364 -6.35 0.44 -6.44
CA CYS A 364 -5.27 -0.41 -5.93
C CYS A 364 -4.22 -0.70 -7.02
N GLN A 365 -4.63 -0.98 -8.26
CA GLN A 365 -3.71 -1.22 -9.38
C GLN A 365 -2.94 0.05 -9.79
N LYS A 366 -3.58 1.22 -9.74
CA LYS A 366 -2.89 2.51 -9.85
C LYS A 366 -1.89 2.72 -8.71
N GLN A 367 -2.15 2.17 -7.53
CA GLN A 367 -1.19 2.10 -6.41
C GLN A 367 -0.19 0.93 -6.53
N GLN A 368 -0.46 -0.13 -7.29
CA GLN A 368 0.48 -1.25 -7.52
C GLN A 368 1.59 -0.90 -8.50
N TYR A 369 1.36 0.05 -9.42
CA TYR A 369 2.45 0.77 -10.09
C TYR A 369 3.33 1.59 -9.10
N SER A 370 3.02 1.56 -7.80
CA SER A 370 3.79 2.19 -6.74
C SER A 370 4.14 1.29 -5.53
N ARG A 371 3.84 -0.03 -5.50
CA ARG A 371 4.29 -1.01 -4.46
C ARG A 371 3.74 -2.43 -4.72
N GLN A 372 4.57 -3.47 -4.59
CA GLN A 372 4.15 -4.88 -4.63
C GLN A 372 4.18 -5.56 -3.25
N SER A 373 3.24 -6.50 -3.08
CA SER A 373 3.02 -7.49 -1.98
C SER A 373 2.25 -7.01 -0.72
N VAL A 374 1.22 -7.81 -0.38
CA VAL A 374 0.21 -7.70 0.71
C VAL A 374 -0.25 -6.26 1.00
N GLN A 375 -1.34 -5.84 0.35
CA GLN A 375 -1.90 -4.50 0.57
C GLN A 375 -2.73 -4.43 1.86
N VAL A 376 -2.11 -3.87 2.90
CA VAL A 376 -2.78 -2.97 3.84
C VAL A 376 -2.76 -1.58 3.19
N SER A 377 -3.80 -1.24 2.42
CA SER A 377 -3.91 0.10 1.84
C SER A 377 -4.43 1.08 2.90
N LYS A 378 -3.70 2.16 3.13
CA LYS A 378 -4.16 3.35 3.87
C LYS A 378 -4.72 4.33 2.85
N ARG A 379 -6.02 4.58 2.84
CA ARG A 379 -6.58 5.68 2.04
C ARG A 379 -6.43 7.00 2.81
N PRO A 380 -5.87 8.06 2.20
CA PRO A 380 -6.14 9.41 2.65
C PRO A 380 -7.62 9.72 2.35
N LEU A 381 -8.37 10.12 3.36
CA LEU A 381 -9.69 10.73 3.18
C LEU A 381 -9.53 12.02 2.36
N SER A 382 -10.00 12.00 1.11
CA SER A 382 -10.18 13.23 0.34
C SER A 382 -11.40 13.97 0.88
N HIS A 383 -11.16 15.09 1.56
CA HIS A 383 -12.18 16.09 1.79
C HIS A 383 -12.36 16.92 0.49
N GLN A 384 -13.53 16.73 -0.14
CA GLN A 384 -14.52 17.76 -0.49
C GLN A 384 -14.08 19.08 -1.18
N PHE A 385 -14.63 19.28 -2.40
CA PHE A 385 -14.85 20.52 -3.20
C PHE A 385 -13.59 21.30 -3.63
N VAL A 386 -13.33 21.68 -4.90
CA VAL A 386 -14.13 22.07 -6.08
C VAL A 386 -13.43 21.61 -7.36
#